data_AF-W0ISR2-F1
#
_entry.id   AF-W0ISR2-F1
#
_cell.length_a   1.000
_cell.length_b   1.000
_cell.length_c   1.000
_cell.angle_alpha   90.00
_cell.angle_beta   90.00
_cell.angle_gamma   90.00
#
_symmetry.space_group_name_H-M   'P 1'
#
loop_
_entity.id
_entity.type
_entity.pdbx_description
1 polymer ?
#
loop_
_entity_poly.entity_id
_entity_poly.type
_entity_poly.pdbx_seq_one_letter_code
_entity_poly.pdbx_strand_id
1 'polypeptide(L)' 'MGAFEAKTKLGELLERVSQGATFTITKHDRPVARLVGFDADRAAQRAEATTALRALRSRYRLGGLDVRSLREEGRA' A
#
# COMPACT_ATOMS: atom_id res chain seq x y z
N MET A 1 15.70 -3.19 13.81
CA MET A 1 17.18 -3.26 13.64
C MET A 1 17.77 -1.89 13.93
N GLY A 2 18.94 -1.82 14.57
CA GLY A 2 19.53 -0.54 14.94
C GLY A 2 20.06 0.24 13.74
N ALA A 3 20.10 1.57 13.82
CA ALA A 3 20.62 2.45 12.77
C ALA A 3 22.10 2.15 12.46
N PHE A 4 22.87 1.73 13.46
CA PHE A 4 24.26 1.32 13.28
C PHE A 4 24.38 0.01 12.49
N GLU A 5 23.50 -0.95 12.75
CA GLU A 5 23.47 -2.20 12.00
C GLU A 5 23.01 -1.96 10.55
N ALA A 6 22.05 -1.06 10.36
CA ALA A 6 21.53 -0.69 9.04
C ALA A 6 22.61 -0.10 8.12
N LYS A 7 23.43 0.83 8.63
CA LYS A 7 24.48 1.44 7.81
C LYS A 7 25.58 0.45 7.43
N THR A 8 25.88 -0.53 8.29
CA THR A 8 26.95 -1.51 8.04
C THR A 8 26.51 -2.60 7.06
N LYS A 9 25.25 -3.03 7.12
CA LYS A 9 24.70 -4.11 6.29
C LYS A 9 23.80 -3.61 5.15
N LEU A 10 23.96 -2.35 4.72
CA LEU A 10 23.02 -1.73 3.79
C LEU A 10 22.88 -2.52 2.47
N GLY A 11 23.98 -3.01 1.90
CA GLY A 11 23.95 -3.82 0.68
C GLY A 11 23.12 -5.10 0.80
N GLU A 12 23.34 -5.90 1.86
CA GLU A 12 22.57 -7.12 2.11
C GLU A 12 21.08 -6.80 2.35
N LEU A 13 20.79 -5.71 3.05
CA LEU A 13 19.42 -5.29 3.31
C LEU A 13 18.70 -4.89 2.02
N LEU A 14 19.38 -4.23 1.08
CA LEU A 14 18.81 -3.88 -0.22
C LEU A 14 18.47 -5.13 -1.05
N GLU A 15 19.34 -6.14 -1.06
CA GLU A 15 19.06 -7.43 -1.72
C GLU A 15 17.84 -8.14 -1.12
N ARG A 16 17.72 -8.13 0.20
CA ARG A 16 16.57 -8.77 0.86
C ARG A 16 15.28 -7.97 0.62
N VAL A 17 15.39 -6.65 0.55
CA VAL A 17 14.27 -5.75 0.24
C VAL A 17 13.81 -5.87 -1.21
N SER A 18 14.72 -6.08 -2.16
CA SER A 18 14.37 -6.35 -3.56
C SER A 18 13.60 -7.67 -3.71
N GLN A 19 13.86 -8.65 -2.84
CA GLN A 19 13.13 -9.91 -2.72
C GLN A 19 11.79 -9.79 -1.97
N GLY A 20 11.41 -8.58 -1.52
CA GLY A 20 10.13 -8.31 -0.87
C GLY A 20 10.18 -8.21 0.66
N ALA A 21 11.36 -8.22 1.28
CA ALA A 21 11.48 -7.95 2.72
C ALA A 21 11.21 -6.48 3.05
N THR A 22 10.82 -6.23 4.31
CA THR A 22 10.66 -4.88 4.86
C THR A 22 11.34 -4.82 6.22
N PHE A 23 12.13 -3.78 6.45
CA PHE A 23 12.90 -3.61 7.69
C PHE A 23 12.58 -2.28 8.37
N THR A 24 12.43 -2.29 9.69
CA THR A 24 12.29 -1.07 10.50
C THR A 24 13.62 -0.74 11.18
N ILE A 25 14.13 0.45 10.90
CA ILE A 25 15.38 0.99 11.46
C ILE A 25 15.02 1.79 12.71
N THR A 26 15.65 1.43 13.83
CA THR A 26 15.50 2.05 15.14
C THR A 26 16.78 2.78 15.55
N LYS A 27 16.66 3.87 16.31
CA LYS A 27 17.79 4.58 16.94
C LYS A 27 17.46 4.73 18.42
N HIS A 28 18.29 4.18 19.30
CA HIS A 28 18.01 4.08 20.75
C HIS A 28 16.61 3.49 21.01
N ASP A 29 16.33 2.34 20.39
CA ASP A 29 15.05 1.61 20.46
C ASP A 29 13.80 2.35 19.96
N ARG A 30 13.96 3.56 19.43
CA ARG A 30 12.88 4.31 18.80
C ARG A 30 12.89 4.07 17.29
N PRO A 31 11.77 3.67 16.67
CA PRO A 31 11.68 3.56 15.21
C PRO A 31 11.87 4.94 14.59
N VAL A 32 12.79 5.03 13.63
CA VAL A 32 13.14 6.30 12.95
C VAL A 32 12.98 6.23 11.43
N ALA A 33 13.09 5.05 10.83
CA ALA A 33 12.94 4.87 9.39
C ALA A 33 12.49 3.45 9.04
N ARG A 34 12.01 3.25 7.82
CA ARG A 34 11.64 1.95 7.28
C ARG A 34 12.26 1.77 5.89
N LEU A 35 12.89 0.64 5.66
CA LEU A 35 13.42 0.24 4.36
C LEU A 35 12.43 -0.75 3.73
N VAL A 36 11.87 -0.37 2.58
CA VAL A 36 10.85 -1.12 1.83
C VAL A 36 11.26 -1.21 0.37
N GLY A 37 10.76 -2.25 -0.31
CA GLY A 37 10.96 -2.38 -1.75
C GLY A 37 10.21 -1.27 -2.46
N PHE A 38 10.83 -0.68 -3.49
CA PHE A 38 10.27 0.47 -4.19
C PHE A 38 8.86 0.17 -4.76
N ASP A 39 8.66 -1.02 -5.32
CA ASP A 39 7.37 -1.45 -5.87
C ASP A 39 6.49 -2.21 -4.87
N ALA A 40 7.05 -2.66 -3.75
CA ALA A 40 6.32 -3.46 -2.75
C ALA A 40 5.19 -2.64 -2.10
N ASP A 41 5.45 -1.36 -1.81
CA ASP A 41 4.46 -0.46 -1.22
C ASP A 41 3.31 -0.16 -2.20
N ARG A 42 3.61 -0.11 -3.50
CA ARG A 42 2.60 0.11 -4.55
C ARG A 42 1.72 -1.11 -4.79
N ALA A 43 2.28 -2.31 -4.79
CA ALA A 43 1.51 -3.54 -4.97
C ALA A 43 0.52 -3.76 -3.82
N ALA A 44 0.99 -3.59 -2.58
CA ALA A 44 0.17 -3.68 -1.38
C ALA A 44 -0.93 -2.60 -1.36
N GLN A 45 -0.59 -1.32 -1.62
CA GLN A 45 -1.58 -0.25 -1.70
C GLN A 45 -2.63 -0.47 -2.80
N ARG A 46 -2.23 -0.97 -3.98
CA ARG A 46 -3.19 -1.28 -5.06
C ARG A 46 -4.13 -2.40 -4.66
N ALA A 47 -3.62 -3.45 -4.00
CA ALA A 47 -4.43 -4.56 -3.52
C ALA A 47 -5.42 -4.10 -2.45
N GLU A 48 -4.97 -3.27 -1.51
CA GLU A 48 -5.81 -2.66 -0.47
C GLU A 48 -6.90 -1.76 -1.07
N ALA A 49 -6.53 -0.85 -1.97
CA ALA A 49 -7.48 0.05 -2.65
C ALA A 49 -8.52 -0.73 -3.46
N THR A 50 -8.10 -1.79 -4.17
CA THR A 50 -9.03 -2.66 -4.92
C THR A 50 -9.98 -3.39 -3.98
N THR A 51 -9.49 -3.85 -2.83
CA THR A 51 -10.30 -4.54 -1.81
C THR A 51 -11.34 -3.59 -1.21
N ALA A 52 -10.91 -2.38 -0.83
CA ALA A 52 -11.79 -1.33 -0.32
C ALA A 52 -12.88 -0.96 -1.34
N LEU A 53 -12.52 -0.79 -2.61
CA LEU A 53 -13.47 -0.47 -3.67
C LEU A 53 -14.49 -1.60 -3.89
N ARG A 54 -14.07 -2.86 -3.83
CA ARG A 54 -14.97 -4.02 -3.92
C ARG A 54 -15.92 -4.11 -2.73
N ALA A 55 -15.46 -3.80 -1.52
CA ALA A 55 -16.30 -3.74 -0.32
C ALA A 55 -17.34 -2.61 -0.39
N LEU A 56 -16.96 -1.44 -0.93
CA LEU A 56 -17.91 -0.36 -1.18
C LEU A 56 -18.94 -0.76 -2.24
N ARG A 57 -18.51 -1.43 -3.32
CA ARG A 57 -19.41 -1.92 -4.37
C ARG A 57 -20.44 -2.93 -3.84
N SER A 58 -20.07 -3.78 -2.90
CA SER A 58 -21.03 -4.74 -2.32
C SER A 58 -22.05 -4.05 -1.41
N ARG A 59 -21.64 -2.97 -0.72
CA ARG A 59 -22.47 -2.18 0.20
C ARG A 59 -23.43 -1.23 -0.51
N TYR A 60 -22.98 -0.55 -1.55
CA TYR A 60 -23.77 0.44 -2.27
C TYR A 60 -24.22 -0.12 -3.61
N ARG A 61 -25.46 -0.61 -3.65
CA ARG A 61 -26.10 -1.13 -4.87
C ARG A 61 -27.12 -0.13 -5.36
N LEU A 62 -27.18 0.01 -6.68
CA LEU A 62 -28.15 0.88 -7.38
C LEU A 62 -29.57 0.30 -7.43
N GLY A 63 -29.82 -0.84 -6.78
CA GLY A 63 -31.16 -1.42 -6.67
C GLY A 63 -31.79 -1.81 -8.02
N GLY A 64 -31.01 -1.97 -9.09
CA GLY A 64 -31.50 -2.23 -10.44
C GLY A 64 -31.56 -1.00 -11.35
N LEU A 65 -31.21 0.19 -10.85
CA LEU A 65 -31.09 1.40 -11.67
C LEU A 65 -29.82 1.35 -12.52
N ASP A 66 -29.95 1.78 -13.78
CA ASP A 66 -28.83 1.89 -14.70
C ASP A 66 -28.01 3.15 -14.41
N VAL A 67 -26.69 2.97 -14.29
CA VAL A 67 -25.73 4.06 -14.06
C VAL A 67 -25.80 5.09 -15.19
N ARG A 68 -26.06 4.64 -16.43
CA ARG A 68 -26.12 5.54 -17.57
C ARG A 68 -27.28 6.53 -17.46
N SER A 69 -28.47 6.04 -17.15
CA SER A 69 -29.66 6.87 -16.96
C SER A 69 -29.48 7.91 -15.85
N LEU A 70 -28.93 7.50 -14.71
CA LEU A 70 -28.62 8.40 -13.59
C LEU A 70 -27.61 9.50 -13.96
N ARG A 71 -26.65 9.17 -14.84
CA ARG A 71 -25.62 10.11 -15.29
C ARG A 71 -26.13 11.08 -16.36
N GLU A 72 -27.14 10.68 -17.13
CA GLU A 72 -27.81 11.53 -18.12
C GLU A 72 -28.79 12.50 -17.44
N GLU A 73 -29.56 12.05 -16.45
CA GLU A 73 -30.42 12.93 -15.62
C GLU A 73 -29.63 14.03 -14.91
N GLY A 74 -28.46 13.72 -14.34
CA GLY A 74 -27.66 14.70 -13.61
C GLY A 74 -26.87 15.71 -14.47
N ARG A 75 -26.89 15.58 -15.80
CA ARG A 75 -26.26 16.54 -16.74
C ARG A 75 -27.26 17.49 -17.42
N ALA A 76 -28.55 17.23 -17.30
CA ALA A 76 -29.61 18.13 -17.76
C ALA A 76 -29.79 19.29 -16.77
#